data_AF-X1CYC9-F1
#
_entry.id   AF-X1CYC9-F1
#
_cell.length_a   1.000
_cell.length_b   1.000
_cell.length_c   1.000
_cell.angle_alpha   90.00
_cell.angle_beta   90.00
_cell.angle_gamma   90.00
#
_symmetry.space_group_name_H-M   'P 1'
#
loop_
_entity.id
_entity.type
_entity.pdbx_description
1 polymer ?
#
loop_
_entity_poly.entity_id
_entity_poly.type
_entity_poly.pdbx_seq_one_letter_code
_entity_poly.pdbx_strand_id
1 'polypeptide(L)'
;DVDYQSSVMSLWDNIVNKKYYVTGGVGSGETSEGFGPDYSLRHNAYCESCSSCGLIFFQYKMNLAYHDAKYADLYEETMYNALLGSLDMEGRNFYYQNPLTSAHERNSWHVCPCCVGNIPRTLLMGPTWTYVTGNDGIYVNLYIGSTINVENVAGTDVEMVQETDYPWDGKVSVIVNPEESKEFTVYIRVPDRHTSVLYKAVPEVNGLVSLSVNGEEISPEIEHGYAVINRQWEKGDKISFEVPMEVQVITSDDRVSANKGLIALRYGPLVFSV
;
A
#
# COMPACT_ATOMS: atom_id res chain seq x y z
N ASP A 1 -13.31 -11.09 18.72
CA ASP A 1 -14.06 -12.31 18.41
C ASP A 1 -13.19 -13.16 17.51
N VAL A 2 -12.81 -14.36 17.97
CA VAL A 2 -11.85 -15.23 17.28
C VAL A 2 -12.47 -15.85 16.01
N ASP A 3 -13.77 -16.13 16.02
CA ASP A 3 -14.46 -16.72 14.87
C ASP A 3 -14.57 -15.71 13.73
N TYR A 4 -14.82 -14.44 14.07
CA TYR A 4 -14.78 -13.35 13.10
C TYR A 4 -13.39 -13.15 12.51
N GLN A 5 -12.34 -13.15 13.36
CA GLN A 5 -10.95 -13.03 12.90
C GLN A 5 -10.55 -14.17 11.97
N SER A 6 -10.87 -15.42 12.32
CA SER A 6 -10.57 -16.60 11.48
C SER A 6 -11.27 -16.52 10.12
N SER A 7 -12.55 -16.10 10.11
CA SER A 7 -13.32 -15.95 8.88
C SER A 7 -12.73 -14.86 7.99
N VAL A 8 -12.38 -13.71 8.57
CA VAL A 8 -11.77 -12.59 7.86
C VAL A 8 -10.40 -12.97 7.29
N MET A 9 -9.56 -13.67 8.05
CA MET A 9 -8.25 -14.16 7.56
C MET A 9 -8.40 -15.14 6.40
N SER A 10 -9.40 -16.01 6.45
CA SER A 10 -9.68 -16.96 5.36
C SER A 10 -10.14 -16.24 4.09
N LEU A 11 -10.96 -15.20 4.22
CA LEU A 11 -11.37 -14.37 3.09
C LEU A 11 -10.20 -13.56 2.54
N TRP A 12 -9.38 -12.96 3.41
CA TRP A 12 -8.17 -12.23 3.03
C TRP A 12 -7.23 -13.13 2.22
N ASP A 13 -6.95 -14.35 2.70
CA ASP A 13 -6.08 -15.30 2.01
C ASP A 13 -6.65 -15.64 0.61
N ASN A 14 -7.95 -15.92 0.51
CA ASN A 14 -8.57 -16.19 -0.79
C ASN A 14 -8.47 -14.99 -1.75
N ILE A 15 -8.74 -13.77 -1.26
CA ILE A 15 -8.68 -12.56 -2.07
C ILE A 15 -7.25 -12.37 -2.58
N VAL A 16 -6.28 -12.28 -1.67
CA VAL A 16 -4.90 -11.92 -1.98
C VAL A 16 -4.21 -13.01 -2.79
N ASN A 17 -4.36 -14.28 -2.42
CA ASN A 17 -3.58 -15.37 -3.01
C ASN A 17 -4.26 -16.08 -4.18
N LYS A 18 -5.47 -15.67 -4.57
CA LYS A 18 -6.20 -16.30 -5.68
C LYS A 18 -7.01 -15.34 -6.57
N LYS A 19 -7.33 -14.13 -6.11
CA LYS A 19 -8.28 -13.23 -6.80
C LYS A 19 -7.86 -11.75 -6.82
N TYR A 20 -6.57 -11.49 -6.64
CA TYR A 20 -5.98 -10.16 -6.62
C TYR A 20 -5.22 -9.93 -7.92
N TYR A 21 -5.48 -8.82 -8.60
CA TYR A 21 -4.78 -8.45 -9.82
C TYR A 21 -3.43 -7.80 -9.49
N VAL A 22 -2.47 -7.87 -10.41
CA VAL A 22 -1.11 -7.30 -10.24
C VAL A 22 -1.12 -5.77 -10.01
N THR A 23 -2.19 -5.09 -10.41
CA THR A 23 -2.43 -3.65 -10.17
C THR A 23 -3.03 -3.38 -8.79
N GLY A 24 -3.23 -4.41 -7.98
CA GLY A 24 -3.97 -4.38 -6.73
C GLY A 24 -5.47 -4.18 -6.84
N GLY A 25 -6.05 -4.31 -8.03
CA GLY A 25 -7.50 -4.35 -8.23
C GLY A 25 -8.11 -5.70 -7.85
N VAL A 26 -9.41 -5.71 -7.57
CA VAL A 26 -10.18 -6.92 -7.25
C VAL A 26 -11.53 -6.96 -7.97
N GLY A 27 -12.04 -8.17 -8.22
CA GLY A 27 -13.30 -8.38 -8.94
C GLY A 27 -13.10 -8.59 -10.43
N SER A 28 -13.18 -9.84 -10.89
CA SER A 28 -13.08 -10.17 -12.30
C SER A 28 -14.33 -9.75 -13.10
N GLY A 29 -15.48 -9.58 -12.43
CA GLY A 29 -16.76 -9.24 -13.05
C GLY A 29 -17.45 -10.42 -13.72
N GLU A 30 -17.07 -11.65 -13.38
CA GLU A 30 -17.76 -12.86 -13.84
C GLU A 30 -19.04 -13.14 -13.06
N THR A 31 -19.14 -12.60 -11.84
CA THR A 31 -20.39 -12.40 -11.11
C THR A 31 -20.77 -10.93 -11.20
N SER A 32 -21.99 -10.57 -10.77
CA SER A 32 -22.48 -9.17 -10.72
C SER A 32 -21.50 -8.26 -9.98
N GLU A 33 -20.60 -7.61 -10.74
CA GLU A 33 -19.56 -6.68 -10.26
C GLU A 33 -18.57 -7.32 -9.25
N GLY A 34 -18.57 -8.66 -9.16
CA GLY A 34 -17.93 -9.37 -8.07
C GLY A 34 -16.76 -10.27 -8.49
N PHE A 35 -16.33 -11.09 -7.53
CA PHE A 35 -15.27 -12.06 -7.71
C PHE A 35 -15.69 -13.25 -8.59
N GLY A 36 -14.84 -13.63 -9.53
CA GLY A 36 -14.94 -14.93 -10.20
C GLY A 36 -14.37 -16.09 -9.38
N PRO A 37 -14.22 -17.27 -10.03
CA PRO A 37 -13.52 -18.42 -9.47
C PRO A 37 -12.06 -18.09 -9.10
N ASP A 38 -11.47 -18.92 -8.24
CA ASP A 38 -10.03 -18.85 -7.92
C ASP A 38 -9.19 -18.86 -9.22
N TYR A 39 -8.18 -18.00 -9.29
CA TYR A 39 -7.26 -17.82 -10.43
C TYR A 39 -7.90 -17.27 -11.72
N SER A 40 -9.18 -16.89 -11.70
CA SER A 40 -9.86 -16.28 -12.83
C SER A 40 -9.61 -14.77 -12.90
N LEU A 41 -8.45 -14.39 -13.45
CA LEU A 41 -7.98 -13.00 -13.54
C LEU A 41 -7.89 -12.52 -15.00
N ARG A 42 -9.03 -12.50 -15.70
CA ARG A 42 -9.14 -12.01 -17.08
C ARG A 42 -8.76 -10.53 -17.19
N HIS A 43 -8.18 -10.10 -18.32
CA HIS A 43 -7.70 -8.72 -18.49
C HIS A 43 -8.81 -7.69 -18.75
N ASN A 44 -9.97 -8.10 -19.27
CA ASN A 44 -11.19 -7.29 -19.25
C ASN A 44 -11.85 -7.32 -17.85
N ALA A 45 -11.01 -7.13 -16.83
CA ALA A 45 -11.39 -7.16 -15.43
C ALA A 45 -12.42 -6.08 -15.11
N TYR A 46 -13.27 -6.36 -14.13
CA TYR A 46 -14.16 -5.35 -13.59
C TYR A 46 -13.36 -4.34 -12.77
N CYS A 47 -12.58 -4.82 -11.80
CA CYS A 47 -11.68 -4.02 -10.97
C CYS A 47 -12.28 -2.66 -10.64
N GLU A 48 -13.46 -2.65 -10.03
CA GLU A 48 -14.20 -1.42 -9.82
C GLU A 48 -13.37 -0.45 -8.98
N SER A 49 -13.35 0.83 -9.30
CA SER A 49 -12.67 1.83 -8.48
C SER A 49 -13.16 1.82 -7.02
N CYS A 50 -14.45 1.54 -6.78
CA CYS A 50 -14.97 1.38 -5.42
C CYS A 50 -14.45 0.13 -4.71
N SER A 51 -14.22 -0.96 -5.44
CA SER A 51 -13.65 -2.18 -4.89
C SER A 51 -12.20 -1.95 -4.45
N SER A 52 -11.42 -1.16 -5.20
CA SER A 52 -10.08 -0.72 -4.81
C SER A 52 -10.11 0.12 -3.53
N CYS A 53 -11.07 1.06 -3.41
CA CYS A 53 -11.27 1.82 -2.17
C CYS A 53 -11.60 0.90 -0.99
N GLY A 54 -12.53 -0.04 -1.19
CA GLY A 54 -12.93 -1.01 -0.16
C GLY A 54 -11.78 -1.93 0.25
N LEU A 55 -10.91 -2.30 -0.69
CA LEU A 55 -9.73 -3.11 -0.41
C LEU A 55 -8.70 -2.33 0.42
N ILE A 56 -8.45 -1.06 0.10
CA ILE A 56 -7.59 -0.19 0.94
C ILE A 56 -8.14 -0.13 2.36
N PHE A 57 -9.45 0.08 2.54
CA PHE A 57 -10.06 0.08 3.86
C PHE A 57 -9.91 -1.26 4.58
N PHE A 58 -10.08 -2.36 3.84
CA PHE A 58 -9.95 -3.70 4.39
C PHE A 58 -8.51 -3.95 4.88
N GLN A 59 -7.52 -3.72 4.03
CA GLN A 59 -6.10 -3.89 4.38
C GLN A 59 -5.67 -2.96 5.51
N TYR A 60 -6.15 -1.71 5.53
CA TYR A 60 -5.91 -0.80 6.66
C TYR A 60 -6.44 -1.38 7.98
N LYS A 61 -7.67 -1.93 8.00
CA LYS A 61 -8.21 -2.59 9.21
C LYS A 61 -7.42 -3.82 9.61
N MET A 62 -6.87 -4.56 8.65
CA MET A 62 -5.97 -5.68 8.93
C MET A 62 -4.65 -5.17 9.54
N ASN A 63 -4.07 -4.10 9.00
CA ASN A 63 -2.86 -3.49 9.53
C ASN A 63 -3.08 -2.97 10.96
N LEU A 64 -4.20 -2.29 11.25
CA LEU A 64 -4.57 -1.88 12.61
C LEU A 64 -4.71 -3.07 13.58
N ALA A 65 -5.22 -4.20 13.11
CA ALA A 65 -5.51 -5.34 13.98
C ALA A 65 -4.27 -6.18 14.30
N TYR A 66 -3.31 -6.24 13.37
CA TYR A 66 -2.19 -7.18 13.43
C TYR A 66 -0.82 -6.52 13.39
N HIS A 67 -0.73 -5.23 13.05
CA HIS A 67 0.54 -4.49 12.91
C HIS A 67 1.58 -5.21 12.04
N ASP A 68 1.12 -5.81 10.94
CA ASP A 68 1.95 -6.51 9.96
C ASP A 68 2.02 -5.69 8.67
N ALA A 69 3.25 -5.42 8.22
CA ALA A 69 3.55 -4.52 7.12
C ALA A 69 2.99 -5.02 5.79
N LYS A 70 2.80 -6.33 5.61
CA LYS A 70 2.26 -6.90 4.36
C LYS A 70 0.89 -6.33 3.99
N TYR A 71 0.10 -5.95 5.00
CA TYR A 71 -1.20 -5.30 4.77
C TYR A 71 -1.02 -3.88 4.22
N ALA A 72 0.02 -3.16 4.69
CA ALA A 72 0.41 -1.87 4.15
C ALA A 72 1.01 -1.98 2.74
N ASP A 73 1.79 -3.02 2.46
CA ASP A 73 2.26 -3.29 1.10
C ASP A 73 1.10 -3.50 0.13
N LEU A 74 0.05 -4.23 0.55
CA LEU A 74 -1.14 -4.47 -0.27
C LEU A 74 -1.95 -3.20 -0.56
N TYR A 75 -2.20 -2.33 0.42
CA TYR A 75 -2.92 -1.10 0.13
C TYR A 75 -2.07 -0.06 -0.57
N GLU A 76 -0.74 -0.05 -0.39
CA GLU A 76 0.18 0.74 -1.20
C GLU A 76 0.06 0.32 -2.67
N GLU A 77 0.15 -0.99 -2.96
CA GLU A 77 0.03 -1.53 -4.32
C GLU A 77 -1.32 -1.16 -4.95
N THR A 78 -2.44 -1.32 -4.23
CA THR A 78 -3.77 -0.91 -4.74
C THR A 78 -3.87 0.60 -4.94
N MET A 79 -3.32 1.41 -4.02
CA MET A 79 -3.44 2.86 -4.07
C MET A 79 -2.67 3.45 -5.24
N TYR A 80 -1.39 3.08 -5.39
CA TYR A 80 -0.51 3.61 -6.44
C TYR A 80 -0.87 3.14 -7.84
N ASN A 81 -1.63 2.05 -7.97
CA ASN A 81 -1.98 1.45 -9.26
C ASN A 81 -3.48 1.54 -9.54
N ALA A 82 -4.29 0.61 -9.05
CA ALA A 82 -5.72 0.54 -9.40
C ALA A 82 -6.52 1.79 -8.98
N LEU A 83 -6.22 2.41 -7.83
CA LEU A 83 -6.94 3.61 -7.39
C LEU A 83 -6.49 4.86 -8.13
N LEU A 84 -5.22 5.24 -8.06
CA LEU A 84 -4.73 6.45 -8.75
C LEU A 84 -4.85 6.32 -10.28
N GLY A 85 -4.64 5.13 -10.83
CA GLY A 85 -4.87 4.83 -12.25
C GLY A 85 -6.32 4.96 -12.69
N SER A 86 -7.28 4.99 -11.76
CA SER A 86 -8.69 5.21 -12.08
C SER A 86 -9.04 6.67 -12.42
N LEU A 87 -8.09 7.60 -12.26
CA LEU A 87 -8.28 9.04 -12.40
C LEU A 87 -7.42 9.61 -13.53
N ASP A 88 -7.86 10.70 -14.15
CA ASP A 88 -6.95 11.57 -14.90
C ASP A 88 -6.11 12.44 -13.94
N MET A 89 -5.03 13.02 -14.46
CA MET A 89 -4.10 13.81 -13.65
C MET A 89 -4.77 15.06 -13.07
N GLU A 90 -5.76 15.61 -13.76
CA GLU A 90 -6.56 16.75 -13.33
C GLU A 90 -7.65 16.39 -12.30
N GLY A 91 -7.90 15.11 -12.05
CA GLY A 91 -8.93 14.63 -11.11
C GLY A 91 -10.37 14.96 -11.52
N ARG A 92 -10.64 15.04 -12.83
CA ARG A 92 -11.95 15.42 -13.41
C ARG A 92 -12.69 14.24 -14.03
N ASN A 93 -11.97 13.19 -14.43
CA ASN A 93 -12.53 12.04 -15.12
C ASN A 93 -12.14 10.75 -14.40
N PHE A 94 -13.10 9.82 -14.34
CA PHE A 94 -13.02 8.62 -13.51
C PHE A 94 -13.32 7.38 -14.35
N TYR A 95 -12.57 6.32 -14.11
CA TYR A 95 -13.01 4.97 -14.45
C TYR A 95 -14.00 4.44 -13.42
N TYR A 96 -15.02 3.74 -13.91
CA TYR A 96 -15.82 2.85 -13.09
C TYR A 96 -15.09 1.50 -12.98
N GLN A 97 -14.81 0.90 -14.13
CA GLN A 97 -14.07 -0.35 -14.27
C GLN A 97 -12.62 -0.06 -14.65
N ASN A 98 -11.67 -0.81 -14.07
CA ASN A 98 -10.23 -0.66 -14.36
C ASN A 98 -9.66 -1.94 -15.01
N PRO A 99 -10.01 -2.24 -16.28
CA PRO A 99 -9.44 -3.38 -17.00
C PRO A 99 -7.93 -3.22 -17.21
N LEU A 100 -7.20 -4.34 -17.26
CA LEU A 100 -5.75 -4.36 -17.48
C LEU A 100 -5.39 -4.16 -18.96
N THR A 101 -6.33 -4.41 -19.87
CA THR A 101 -6.17 -4.18 -21.32
C THR A 101 -7.41 -3.49 -21.85
N SER A 102 -7.32 -2.20 -22.14
CA SER A 102 -8.43 -1.40 -22.65
C SER A 102 -7.93 -0.09 -23.27
N ALA A 103 -8.71 0.45 -24.20
CA ALA A 103 -8.53 1.78 -24.78
C ALA A 103 -9.74 2.70 -24.51
N HIS A 104 -10.60 2.36 -23.54
CA HIS A 104 -11.75 3.18 -23.18
C HIS A 104 -11.30 4.42 -22.42
N GLU A 105 -11.98 5.54 -22.63
CA GLU A 105 -11.70 6.80 -21.92
C GLU A 105 -12.37 6.83 -20.55
N ARG A 106 -11.80 7.64 -19.64
CA ARG A 106 -12.43 7.99 -18.37
C ARG A 106 -13.61 8.93 -18.62
N ASN A 107 -14.59 8.94 -17.71
CA ASN A 107 -15.78 9.79 -17.83
C ASN A 107 -15.89 10.70 -16.61
N SER A 108 -16.37 11.93 -16.81
CA SER A 108 -16.59 12.88 -15.72
C SER A 108 -17.73 12.47 -14.79
N TRP A 109 -18.66 11.64 -15.27
CA TRP A 109 -19.78 11.13 -14.50
C TRP A 109 -20.26 9.77 -15.03
N HIS A 110 -20.87 8.99 -14.15
CA HIS A 110 -21.45 7.68 -14.44
C HIS A 110 -22.92 7.64 -14.02
N VAL A 111 -23.74 6.80 -14.66
CA VAL A 111 -25.16 6.63 -14.28
C VAL A 111 -25.29 6.20 -12.81
N CYS A 112 -24.38 5.34 -12.34
CA CYS A 112 -24.16 5.07 -10.93
C CYS A 112 -22.81 5.72 -10.53
N PRO A 113 -22.80 6.93 -9.93
CA PRO A 113 -21.57 7.70 -9.69
C PRO A 113 -20.89 7.32 -8.37
N CYS A 114 -20.95 6.04 -7.97
CA CYS A 114 -20.31 5.55 -6.75
C CYS A 114 -18.80 5.87 -6.74
N CYS A 115 -18.10 5.61 -7.86
CA CYS A 115 -16.67 5.86 -8.00
C CYS A 115 -16.31 7.34 -7.87
N VAL A 116 -17.13 8.24 -8.43
CA VAL A 116 -16.91 9.70 -8.43
C VAL A 116 -16.85 10.26 -7.01
N GLY A 117 -17.65 9.72 -6.07
CA GLY A 117 -17.59 10.09 -4.66
C GLY A 117 -16.59 9.27 -3.84
N ASN A 118 -16.41 7.98 -4.17
CA ASN A 118 -15.63 7.05 -3.34
C ASN A 118 -14.12 7.26 -3.47
N ILE A 119 -13.64 7.61 -4.66
CA ILE A 119 -12.22 7.85 -4.89
C ILE A 119 -11.71 9.08 -4.10
N PRO A 120 -12.30 10.29 -4.23
CA PRO A 120 -11.80 11.45 -3.50
C PRO A 120 -11.90 11.27 -1.98
N ARG A 121 -12.96 10.65 -1.44
CA ARG A 121 -13.00 10.39 0.02
C ARG A 121 -11.87 9.48 0.49
N THR A 122 -11.47 8.52 -0.33
CA THR A 122 -10.39 7.57 0.00
C THR A 122 -9.04 8.27 -0.05
N LEU A 123 -8.80 9.11 -1.06
CA LEU A 123 -7.55 9.88 -1.19
C LEU A 123 -7.41 10.96 -0.12
N LEU A 124 -8.51 11.64 0.24
CA LEU A 124 -8.52 12.65 1.32
C LEU A 124 -8.22 12.05 2.70
N MET A 125 -8.39 10.74 2.87
CA MET A 125 -7.98 10.02 4.07
C MET A 125 -6.50 9.60 4.04
N GLY A 126 -5.71 10.08 3.07
CA GLY A 126 -4.26 9.88 2.96
C GLY A 126 -3.50 9.83 4.31
N PRO A 127 -3.66 10.84 5.19
CA PRO A 127 -2.99 10.85 6.49
C PRO A 127 -3.28 9.64 7.38
N THR A 128 -4.50 9.08 7.30
CA THR A 128 -4.92 7.88 8.04
C THR A 128 -4.21 6.62 7.54
N TRP A 129 -3.82 6.59 6.26
CA TRP A 129 -3.10 5.46 5.67
C TRP A 129 -1.59 5.55 5.90
N THR A 130 -1.08 6.77 6.11
CA THR A 130 0.36 7.05 6.29
C THR A 130 0.85 6.59 7.66
N TYR A 131 0.10 6.85 8.73
CA TYR A 131 0.50 6.52 10.09
C TYR A 131 -0.56 5.72 10.83
N VAL A 132 -0.09 4.72 11.59
CA VAL A 132 -0.91 3.95 12.54
C VAL A 132 -0.27 4.06 13.91
N THR A 133 -1.06 4.24 14.95
CA THR A 133 -0.58 4.19 16.34
C THR A 133 -0.70 2.79 16.92
N GLY A 134 0.30 2.40 17.71
CA GLY A 134 0.28 1.20 18.54
C GLY A 134 0.28 1.55 20.02
N ASN A 135 0.42 0.54 20.88
CA ASN A 135 0.47 0.75 22.33
C ASN A 135 1.74 1.48 22.80
N ASP A 136 2.84 1.32 22.06
CA ASP A 136 4.20 1.73 22.45
C ASP A 136 4.88 2.66 21.43
N GLY A 137 4.18 3.05 20.38
CA GLY A 137 4.82 3.75 19.27
C GLY A 137 3.93 4.08 18.08
N ILE A 138 4.61 4.44 16.99
CA ILE A 138 4.02 4.87 15.73
C ILE A 138 4.57 4.05 14.56
N TYR A 139 3.68 3.60 13.69
CA TYR A 139 3.97 2.86 12.47
C TYR A 139 3.92 3.79 11.28
N VAL A 140 5.03 3.89 10.55
CA VAL A 140 5.15 4.65 9.31
C VAL A 140 4.90 3.69 8.15
N ASN A 141 3.69 3.76 7.60
CA ASN A 141 3.24 2.83 6.57
C ASN A 141 3.41 3.37 5.17
N LEU A 142 3.03 4.62 4.86
CA LEU A 142 3.25 5.18 3.52
C LEU A 142 4.38 6.20 3.53
N TYR A 143 5.12 6.25 2.43
CA TYR A 143 6.14 7.25 2.22
C TYR A 143 5.59 8.35 1.31
N ILE A 144 5.13 9.42 1.94
CA ILE A 144 4.48 10.54 1.25
C ILE A 144 5.00 11.81 1.88
N GLY A 145 5.55 12.71 1.06
CA GLY A 145 5.96 14.04 1.50
C GLY A 145 4.82 14.74 2.24
N SER A 146 4.99 14.96 3.54
CA SER A 146 3.88 15.36 4.42
C SER A 146 4.36 15.98 5.74
N THR A 147 3.45 16.71 6.39
CA THR A 147 3.58 17.16 7.77
C THR A 147 2.28 16.81 8.48
N ILE A 148 2.33 15.85 9.40
CA ILE A 148 1.15 15.28 10.06
C ILE A 148 1.39 15.24 11.56
N ASN A 149 0.45 15.76 12.35
CA ASN A 149 0.41 15.59 13.79
C ASN A 149 -0.30 14.29 14.13
N VAL A 150 0.38 13.41 14.86
CA VAL A 150 -0.18 12.16 15.37
C VAL A 150 -0.35 12.30 16.87
N GLU A 151 -1.61 12.25 17.30
CA GLU A 151 -2.00 12.48 18.69
C GLU A 151 -1.69 11.25 19.56
N ASN A 152 -1.31 11.51 20.81
CA ASN A 152 -1.21 10.50 21.88
C ASN A 152 -0.29 9.29 21.56
N VAL A 153 0.86 9.51 20.92
CA VAL A 153 1.92 8.51 20.77
C VAL A 153 2.66 8.39 22.10
N ALA A 154 2.52 7.25 22.78
CA ALA A 154 3.10 7.03 24.12
C ALA A 154 2.78 8.15 25.14
N GLY A 155 1.63 8.82 24.99
CA GLY A 155 1.18 9.90 25.86
C GLY A 155 1.67 11.30 25.49
N THR A 156 2.23 11.51 24.31
CA THR A 156 2.58 12.84 23.76
C THR A 156 2.13 12.97 22.30
N ASP A 157 1.84 14.19 21.86
CA ASP A 157 1.57 14.46 20.46
C ASP A 157 2.90 14.58 19.70
N VAL A 158 2.95 14.03 18.48
CA VAL A 158 4.17 13.97 17.68
C VAL A 158 3.88 14.51 16.29
N GLU A 159 4.57 15.58 15.90
CA GLU A 159 4.59 16.03 14.51
C GLU A 159 5.59 15.17 13.73
N MET A 160 5.11 14.52 12.68
CA MET A 160 5.90 13.69 11.78
C MET A 160 6.03 14.43 10.44
N VAL A 161 7.26 14.73 10.04
CA VAL A 161 7.55 15.39 8.76
C VAL A 161 8.29 14.43 7.85
N GLN A 162 7.70 14.12 6.70
CA GLN A 162 8.32 13.30 5.67
C GLN A 162 8.79 14.17 4.50
N GLU A 163 10.04 13.96 4.08
CA GLU A 163 10.65 14.56 2.90
C GLU A 163 11.10 13.43 1.97
N THR A 164 10.47 13.33 0.80
CA THR A 164 10.76 12.29 -0.19
C THR A 164 10.16 12.63 -1.56
N ASP A 165 10.78 12.11 -2.62
CA ASP A 165 10.23 12.07 -3.98
C ASP A 165 9.63 10.69 -4.32
N TYR A 166 9.45 9.81 -3.33
CA TYR A 166 8.74 8.54 -3.49
C TYR A 166 7.34 8.78 -4.07
N PRO A 167 6.89 8.02 -5.08
CA PRO A 167 7.41 6.72 -5.54
C PRO A 167 8.44 6.78 -6.68
N TRP A 168 9.01 7.94 -6.99
CA TRP A 168 9.96 8.09 -8.11
C TRP A 168 11.41 7.82 -7.69
N ASP A 169 11.74 8.18 -6.45
CA ASP A 169 13.05 7.93 -5.81
C ASP A 169 12.84 7.22 -4.46
N GLY A 170 13.80 6.39 -4.08
CA GLY A 170 13.72 5.55 -2.88
C GLY A 170 14.09 6.24 -1.57
N LYS A 171 14.65 7.45 -1.62
CA LYS A 171 15.15 8.15 -0.41
C LYS A 171 14.02 8.78 0.36
N VAL A 172 13.96 8.48 1.65
CA VAL A 172 12.96 9.01 2.56
C VAL A 172 13.65 9.54 3.81
N SER A 173 13.23 10.73 4.22
CA SER A 173 13.61 11.35 5.47
C SER A 173 12.36 11.56 6.31
N VAL A 174 12.38 11.08 7.55
CA VAL A 174 11.32 11.26 8.55
C VAL A 174 11.91 12.06 9.71
N ILE A 175 11.41 13.26 9.94
CA ILE A 175 11.74 14.08 11.10
C ILE A 175 10.67 13.85 12.16
N VAL A 176 11.11 13.52 13.38
CA VAL A 176 10.27 13.22 14.52
C VAL A 176 10.30 14.42 15.47
N ASN A 177 9.15 15.04 15.69
CA ASN A 177 9.01 16.24 16.53
C ASN A 177 7.99 15.97 17.65
N PRO A 178 8.38 15.26 18.73
CA PRO A 178 7.49 15.09 19.86
C PRO A 178 7.33 16.42 20.62
N GLU A 179 6.15 16.70 21.17
CA GLU A 179 5.90 17.91 21.96
C GLU A 179 6.77 17.94 23.23
N GLU A 180 6.98 16.78 23.84
CA GLU A 180 7.90 16.57 24.95
C GLU A 180 8.88 15.43 24.61
N SER A 181 10.14 15.53 25.06
CA SER A 181 11.10 14.44 24.89
C SER A 181 10.56 13.17 25.55
N LYS A 182 10.45 12.09 24.77
CA LYS A 182 9.77 10.87 25.18
C LYS A 182 10.40 9.63 24.56
N GLU A 183 10.44 8.55 25.33
CA GLU A 183 10.80 7.23 24.84
C GLU A 183 9.59 6.55 24.20
N PHE A 184 9.72 6.17 22.94
CA PHE A 184 8.74 5.38 22.19
C PHE A 184 9.38 4.73 20.96
N THR A 185 8.66 3.80 20.36
CA THR A 185 9.12 3.09 19.17
C THR A 185 8.62 3.76 17.89
N VAL A 186 9.52 4.00 16.93
CA VAL A 186 9.13 4.30 15.55
C VAL A 186 9.34 3.04 14.71
N TYR A 187 8.25 2.51 14.18
CA TYR A 187 8.23 1.34 13.30
C TYR A 187 8.24 1.83 11.85
N ILE A 188 9.39 1.72 11.18
CA ILE A 188 9.49 2.06 9.76
C ILE A 188 9.16 0.82 8.95
N ARG A 189 8.13 0.87 8.09
CA ARG A 189 7.85 -0.26 7.19
C ARG A 189 9.12 -0.60 6.40
N VAL A 190 9.34 -1.87 6.14
CA VAL A 190 10.34 -2.36 5.21
C VAL A 190 9.57 -2.99 4.06
N PRO A 191 9.41 -2.29 2.92
CA PRO A 191 8.50 -2.75 1.88
C PRO A 191 8.87 -4.14 1.36
N ASP A 192 7.90 -5.05 1.37
CA ASP A 192 8.01 -6.34 0.71
C ASP A 192 7.12 -6.36 -0.53
N ARG A 193 7.74 -6.60 -1.68
CA ARG A 193 7.06 -6.63 -2.98
C ARG A 193 6.45 -7.99 -3.30
N HIS A 194 6.57 -8.97 -2.40
CA HIS A 194 5.90 -10.26 -2.44
C HIS A 194 4.52 -10.22 -1.75
N THR A 195 3.66 -9.31 -2.22
CA THR A 195 2.31 -9.08 -1.65
C THR A 195 1.35 -10.25 -1.81
N SER A 196 1.57 -11.11 -2.82
CA SER A 196 0.72 -12.26 -3.14
C SER A 196 1.54 -13.40 -3.74
N VAL A 197 1.19 -14.63 -3.38
CA VAL A 197 1.78 -15.84 -3.99
C VAL A 197 1.40 -16.02 -5.46
N LEU A 198 0.44 -15.23 -5.97
CA LEU A 198 0.07 -15.21 -7.39
C LEU A 198 1.18 -14.68 -8.29
N TYR A 199 2.13 -13.94 -7.74
CA TYR A 199 3.10 -13.18 -8.52
C TYR A 199 4.52 -13.45 -8.05
N LYS A 200 5.41 -13.57 -9.02
CA LYS A 200 6.85 -13.63 -8.80
C LYS A 200 7.50 -12.50 -9.58
N ALA A 201 8.31 -11.71 -8.90
CA ALA A 201 9.07 -10.61 -9.46
C ALA A 201 10.56 -10.97 -9.54
N VAL A 202 11.23 -10.57 -10.61
CA VAL A 202 12.69 -10.67 -10.77
C VAL A 202 13.28 -9.34 -11.25
N PRO A 203 14.38 -8.84 -10.66
CA PRO A 203 15.06 -9.37 -9.48
C PRO A 203 14.18 -9.30 -8.22
N GLU A 204 14.54 -10.09 -7.21
CA GLU A 204 13.94 -9.94 -5.88
C GLU A 204 14.40 -8.62 -5.28
N VAL A 205 13.46 -7.84 -4.75
CA VAL A 205 13.70 -6.52 -4.17
C VAL A 205 12.99 -6.50 -2.83
N ASN A 206 13.77 -6.47 -1.76
CA ASN A 206 13.30 -6.48 -0.38
C ASN A 206 14.27 -5.67 0.50
N GLY A 207 13.86 -5.37 1.73
CA GLY A 207 14.72 -4.69 2.68
C GLY A 207 14.81 -3.17 2.47
N LEU A 208 15.77 -2.57 3.16
CA LEU A 208 16.20 -1.18 2.97
C LEU A 208 17.66 -1.19 2.52
N VAL A 209 18.04 -0.30 1.61
CA VAL A 209 19.42 -0.13 1.16
C VAL A 209 20.28 0.47 2.26
N SER A 210 19.72 1.43 3.01
CA SER A 210 20.36 2.06 4.15
C SER A 210 19.30 2.53 5.15
N LEU A 211 19.70 2.64 6.42
CA LEU A 211 18.90 3.22 7.49
C LEU A 211 19.82 3.88 8.53
N SER A 212 19.52 5.12 8.88
CA SER A 212 20.28 5.90 9.86
C SER A 212 19.36 6.75 10.72
N VAL A 213 19.83 7.08 11.92
CA VAL A 213 19.19 8.07 12.80
C VAL A 213 20.21 9.12 13.16
N ASN A 214 19.91 10.39 12.92
CA ASN A 214 20.81 11.53 13.13
C ASN A 214 22.16 11.39 12.41
N GLY A 215 22.19 10.68 11.28
CA GLY A 215 23.39 10.42 10.48
C GLY A 215 24.23 9.22 10.94
N GLU A 216 23.85 8.57 12.05
CA GLU A 216 24.48 7.31 12.49
C GLU A 216 23.73 6.12 11.90
N GLU A 217 24.44 5.25 11.19
CA GLU A 217 23.88 4.03 10.59
C GLU A 217 23.45 3.05 11.69
N ILE A 218 22.27 2.46 11.52
CA ILE A 218 21.71 1.48 12.46
C ILE A 218 21.23 0.23 11.72
N SER A 219 21.17 -0.90 12.42
CA SER A 219 20.62 -2.16 11.92
C SER A 219 19.62 -2.71 12.93
N PRO A 220 18.40 -2.14 12.99
CA PRO A 220 17.38 -2.59 13.93
C PRO A 220 16.85 -3.98 13.57
N GLU A 221 16.20 -4.61 14.54
CA GLU A 221 15.42 -5.83 14.29
C GLU A 221 14.23 -5.52 13.37
N ILE A 222 13.91 -6.48 12.50
CA ILE A 222 12.72 -6.42 11.65
C ILE A 222 11.65 -7.31 12.24
N GLU A 223 10.59 -6.71 12.77
CA GLU A 223 9.43 -7.41 13.31
C GLU A 223 8.22 -7.18 12.42
N HIS A 224 7.59 -8.25 11.94
CA HIS A 224 6.40 -8.16 11.09
C HIS A 224 6.54 -7.19 9.89
N GLY A 225 7.75 -7.11 9.32
CA GLY A 225 8.07 -6.23 8.20
C GLY A 225 8.28 -4.75 8.58
N TYR A 226 8.53 -4.45 9.85
CA TYR A 226 8.91 -3.12 10.33
C TYR A 226 10.29 -3.13 10.97
N ALA A 227 11.12 -2.15 10.61
CA ALA A 227 12.34 -1.82 11.32
C ALA A 227 11.99 -1.13 12.65
N VAL A 228 12.35 -1.78 13.76
CA VAL A 228 11.97 -1.36 15.12
C VAL A 228 13.00 -0.40 15.71
N ILE A 229 12.66 0.89 15.80
CA ILE A 229 13.55 1.93 16.33
C ILE A 229 13.01 2.45 17.65
N ASN A 230 13.41 1.81 18.75
CA ASN A 230 13.05 2.24 20.10
C ASN A 230 14.17 3.12 20.69
N ARG A 231 13.82 4.36 21.06
CA ARG A 231 14.73 5.31 21.72
C ARG A 231 13.96 6.44 22.38
N GLN A 232 14.70 7.27 23.11
CA GLN A 232 14.25 8.61 23.46
C GLN A 232 14.33 9.52 22.23
N TRP A 233 13.19 10.11 21.87
CA TRP A 233 13.06 11.04 20.76
C TRP A 233 13.02 12.47 21.27
N GLU A 234 13.75 13.35 20.59
CA GLU A 234 13.72 14.79 20.80
C GLU A 234 13.32 15.52 19.52
N LYS A 235 12.85 16.76 19.66
CA LYS A 235 12.43 17.57 18.52
C LYS A 235 13.59 17.73 17.52
N GLY A 236 13.33 17.33 16.27
CA GLY A 236 14.28 17.43 15.16
C GLY A 236 15.12 16.17 14.95
N ASP A 237 14.91 15.11 15.73
CA ASP A 237 15.51 13.81 15.44
C ASP A 237 15.08 13.33 14.05
N LYS A 238 16.04 12.78 13.30
CA LYS A 238 15.87 12.48 11.89
C LYS A 238 16.19 11.02 11.60
N ILE A 239 15.22 10.30 11.06
CA ILE A 239 15.40 8.97 10.47
C ILE A 239 15.58 9.15 8.97
N SER A 240 16.63 8.57 8.38
CA SER A 240 16.85 8.59 6.93
C SER A 240 17.07 7.17 6.43
N PHE A 241 16.35 6.79 5.39
CA PHE A 241 16.46 5.47 4.77
C PHE A 241 16.25 5.51 3.27
N GLU A 242 16.67 4.44 2.61
CA GLU A 242 16.51 4.27 1.17
C GLU A 242 15.83 2.94 0.87
N VAL A 243 14.65 3.03 0.26
CA VAL A 243 13.91 1.88 -0.27
C VAL A 243 14.57 1.47 -1.59
N PRO A 244 14.88 0.18 -1.82
CA PRO A 244 15.46 -0.25 -3.08
C PRO A 244 14.47 -0.08 -4.24
N MET A 245 14.94 0.56 -5.32
CA MET A 245 14.14 0.88 -6.50
C MET A 245 14.77 0.24 -7.74
N GLU A 246 14.19 -0.87 -8.21
CA GLU A 246 14.69 -1.63 -9.36
C GLU A 246 13.55 -1.94 -10.33
N VAL A 247 13.88 -2.06 -11.61
CA VAL A 247 12.93 -2.54 -12.62
C VAL A 247 12.73 -4.03 -12.44
N GLN A 248 11.51 -4.43 -12.08
CA GLN A 248 11.13 -5.82 -11.90
C GLN A 248 10.26 -6.32 -13.05
N VAL A 249 10.56 -7.53 -13.52
CA VAL A 249 9.70 -8.30 -14.41
C VAL A 249 8.84 -9.23 -13.54
N ILE A 250 7.52 -9.11 -13.68
CA ILE A 250 6.54 -9.90 -12.92
C ILE A 250 5.95 -10.97 -13.82
N THR A 251 6.00 -12.20 -13.35
CA THR A 251 5.26 -13.35 -13.90
C THR A 251 4.20 -13.79 -12.91
N SER A 252 3.08 -14.32 -13.40
CA SER A 252 2.03 -14.87 -12.53
C SER A 252 2.08 -16.40 -12.44
N ASP A 253 1.43 -16.95 -11.42
CA ASP A 253 1.14 -18.37 -11.27
C ASP A 253 0.49 -18.97 -12.53
N ASP A 254 0.93 -20.18 -12.91
CA ASP A 254 0.48 -20.88 -14.13
C ASP A 254 -1.03 -21.21 -14.17
N ARG A 255 -1.69 -21.23 -13.00
CA ARG A 255 -3.14 -21.41 -12.88
C ARG A 255 -3.91 -20.20 -13.41
N VAL A 256 -3.29 -19.02 -13.47
CA VAL A 256 -3.88 -17.82 -14.07
C VAL A 256 -3.73 -17.89 -15.59
N SER A 257 -4.67 -18.56 -16.25
CA SER A 257 -4.58 -18.86 -17.68
C SER A 257 -4.45 -17.61 -18.57
N ALA A 258 -5.04 -16.48 -18.15
CA ALA A 258 -5.02 -15.23 -18.91
C ALA A 258 -3.62 -14.61 -19.05
N ASN A 259 -2.68 -15.00 -18.19
CA ASN A 259 -1.33 -14.41 -18.13
C ASN A 259 -0.24 -15.32 -18.73
N LYS A 260 -0.59 -16.48 -19.29
CA LYS A 260 0.40 -17.43 -19.81
C LYS A 260 1.26 -16.79 -20.90
N GLY A 261 2.58 -16.82 -20.70
CA GLY A 261 3.55 -16.23 -21.62
C GLY A 261 3.58 -14.70 -21.62
N LEU A 262 2.91 -14.06 -20.66
CA LEU A 262 2.90 -12.61 -20.49
C LEU A 262 3.67 -12.21 -19.24
N ILE A 263 4.12 -10.95 -19.24
CA ILE A 263 4.82 -10.33 -18.13
C ILE A 263 4.20 -8.96 -17.83
N ALA A 264 4.35 -8.50 -16.59
CA ALA A 264 4.14 -7.10 -16.22
C ALA A 264 5.47 -6.49 -15.78
N LEU A 265 5.57 -5.16 -15.84
CA LEU A 265 6.74 -4.42 -15.38
C LEU A 265 6.39 -3.62 -14.14
N ARG A 266 7.32 -3.54 -13.19
CA ARG A 266 7.19 -2.75 -11.96
C ARG A 266 8.46 -1.95 -11.69
N TYR A 267 8.31 -0.77 -11.09
CA TYR A 267 9.40 0.02 -10.51
C TYR A 267 8.90 0.63 -9.20
N GLY A 268 9.52 0.25 -8.08
CA GLY A 268 8.99 0.59 -6.75
C GLY A 268 7.56 0.06 -6.56
N PRO A 269 6.61 0.89 -6.08
CA PRO A 269 5.20 0.48 -5.95
C PRO A 269 4.40 0.59 -7.27
N LEU A 270 5.01 1.06 -8.37
CA LEU A 270 4.32 1.37 -9.62
C LEU A 270 4.38 0.20 -10.60
N VAL A 271 3.22 -0.21 -11.12
CA VAL A 271 3.05 -1.18 -12.21
C VAL A 271 2.82 -0.44 -13.51
N PHE A 272 3.54 -0.83 -14.55
CA PHE A 272 3.56 -0.13 -15.84
C PHE A 272 2.70 -0.83 -16.90
N SER A 273 2.22 -0.04 -17.85
CA SER A 273 1.48 -0.48 -19.04
C SER A 273 2.07 0.15 -20.31
N VAL A 274 1.73 -0.42 -21.47
CA VAL A 274 2.14 0.05 -22.81
C VAL A 274 0.92 0.49 -23.61
#